data_AF-A0A9P5XPB2-F1
#
_entry.id   AF-A0A9P5XPB2-F1
#
_cell.length_a   1.000
_cell.length_b   1.000
_cell.length_c   1.000
_cell.angle_alpha   90.00
_cell.angle_beta   90.00
_cell.angle_gamma   90.00
#
_symmetry.space_group_name_H-M   'P 1'
#
loop_
_entity.id
_entity.type
_entity.pdbx_description
1 polymer ?
#
loop_
_entity_poly.entity_id
_entity_poly.type
_entity_poly.pdbx_seq_one_letter_code
_entity_poly.pdbx_strand_id
1 'polypeptide(L)'
;MIHGQGAAKQGPTTTPSTVFILSFDTLTHSMGYYYSYSYALPPTLLTLLLIYLIFTGRFDIGLFLQESNPYAWGATGIGLCIGLSVLGAGWGIFITGSSVLGGGVRSPRITTKNLISIIFCEVVAIYGVIIGIVYSGKLAYVPDDVLYTRSNYFTGFALFWGGLTVGVCNLLCGICVGVTGSTAALADAADPDLFVKILVVEVFGSILGLFGLIVGLLMTGNASDFQAAVTPVANIARSFASPFAY
;
A
#
# COMPACT_ATOMS: atom_id res chain seq x y z
N MET A 1 57.56 -47.92 6.87
CA MET A 1 57.31 -49.13 6.07
C MET A 1 56.41 -50.06 6.87
N ILE A 2 55.12 -49.76 6.85
CA ILE A 2 53.99 -50.52 6.25
C ILE A 2 53.48 -51.66 7.15
N HIS A 3 52.30 -51.34 7.68
CA HIS A 3 51.27 -52.11 8.37
C HIS A 3 50.69 -53.27 7.54
N GLY A 4 50.13 -54.28 8.20
CA GLY A 4 49.03 -55.06 7.60
C GLY A 4 48.75 -56.43 8.20
N GLN A 5 48.14 -56.51 9.38
CA GLN A 5 47.35 -57.66 9.81
C GLN A 5 45.85 -57.32 9.66
N GLY A 6 45.08 -58.28 9.15
CA GLY A 6 43.66 -58.11 8.82
C GLY A 6 42.69 -58.41 9.96
N ALA A 7 41.42 -58.05 9.75
CA ALA A 7 40.24 -58.92 9.86
C ALA A 7 38.93 -58.11 9.97
N ALA A 8 37.85 -58.76 9.53
CA ALA A 8 36.44 -58.58 9.90
C ALA A 8 35.54 -57.70 8.99
N LYS A 9 34.57 -58.40 8.39
CA LYS A 9 33.34 -57.87 7.78
C LYS A 9 32.51 -57.08 8.81
N GLN A 10 32.17 -55.83 8.50
CA GLN A 10 31.07 -55.08 9.13
C GLN A 10 30.33 -54.29 8.05
N GLY A 11 28.99 -54.28 8.13
CA GLY A 11 28.07 -53.64 7.17
C GLY A 11 28.26 -52.11 7.08
N PRO A 12 27.56 -51.43 6.14
CA PRO A 12 27.80 -50.03 5.87
C PRO A 12 27.43 -49.19 7.11
N THR A 13 28.47 -48.73 7.81
CA THR A 13 28.37 -47.77 8.91
C THR A 13 27.93 -46.43 8.33
N THR A 14 26.64 -46.16 8.40
CA THR A 14 26.07 -44.82 8.11
C THR A 14 26.56 -43.86 9.19
N THR A 15 27.54 -43.01 8.85
CA THR A 15 27.96 -41.91 9.72
C THR A 15 26.80 -40.93 9.94
N PRO A 16 26.58 -40.41 11.17
CA PRO A 16 25.45 -39.54 11.49
C PRO A 16 25.40 -38.23 10.67
N SER A 17 26.55 -37.81 10.10
CA SER A 17 26.65 -36.68 9.19
C SER A 17 25.96 -36.91 7.84
N THR A 18 25.95 -38.13 7.31
CA THR A 18 25.34 -38.44 5.99
C THR A 18 23.81 -38.52 6.07
N VAL A 19 23.27 -39.01 7.20
CA VAL A 19 21.82 -39.04 7.47
C VAL A 19 21.26 -37.64 7.72
N PHE A 20 22.03 -36.78 8.39
CA PHE A 20 21.68 -35.38 8.61
C PHE A 20 21.65 -34.57 7.31
N ILE A 21 22.66 -34.74 6.43
CA ILE A 21 22.70 -34.09 5.11
C ILE A 21 21.56 -34.60 4.21
N LEU A 22 21.30 -35.91 4.15
CA LEU A 22 20.18 -36.47 3.38
C LEU A 22 18.81 -36.02 3.90
N SER A 23 18.64 -35.87 5.22
CA SER A 23 17.38 -35.35 5.79
C SER A 23 17.20 -33.86 5.47
N PHE A 24 18.28 -33.08 5.47
CA PHE A 24 18.24 -31.65 5.11
C PHE A 24 17.96 -31.44 3.62
N ASP A 25 18.55 -32.24 2.73
CA ASP A 25 18.25 -32.22 1.29
C ASP A 25 16.83 -32.73 0.96
N THR A 26 16.32 -33.72 1.70
CA THR A 26 14.94 -34.19 1.53
C THR A 26 13.93 -33.13 2.02
N LEU A 27 14.27 -32.41 3.10
CA LEU A 27 13.48 -31.29 3.62
C LEU A 27 13.50 -30.09 2.66
N THR A 28 14.64 -29.70 2.08
CA THR A 28 14.70 -28.60 1.10
C THR A 28 13.96 -28.95 -0.19
N HIS A 29 14.03 -30.19 -0.67
CA HIS A 29 13.22 -30.65 -1.80
C HIS A 29 11.72 -30.64 -1.46
N SER A 30 11.30 -31.18 -0.30
CA SER A 30 9.90 -31.18 0.15
C SER A 30 9.34 -29.77 0.35
N MET A 31 10.13 -28.85 0.89
CA MET A 31 9.76 -27.44 1.06
C MET A 31 9.70 -26.70 -0.28
N GLY A 32 10.57 -27.04 -1.23
CA GLY A 32 10.52 -26.54 -2.61
C GLY A 32 9.25 -26.94 -3.35
N TYR A 33 8.79 -28.19 -3.18
CA TYR A 33 7.49 -28.62 -3.71
C TYR A 33 6.34 -27.85 -3.04
N TYR A 34 6.34 -27.69 -1.72
CA TYR A 34 5.30 -26.96 -1.00
C TYR A 34 5.24 -25.47 -1.37
N TYR A 35 6.39 -24.82 -1.52
CA TYR A 35 6.50 -23.43 -1.99
C TYR A 35 6.03 -23.30 -3.45
N SER A 36 6.43 -24.23 -4.32
CA SER A 36 5.98 -24.25 -5.72
C SER A 36 4.47 -24.44 -5.82
N TYR A 37 3.88 -25.36 -5.05
CA TYR A 37 2.43 -25.58 -5.04
C TYR A 37 1.67 -24.39 -4.45
N SER A 38 2.12 -23.80 -3.34
CA SER A 38 1.43 -22.67 -2.71
C SER A 38 1.44 -21.39 -3.56
N TYR A 39 2.50 -21.15 -4.34
CA TYR A 39 2.59 -19.97 -5.21
C TYR A 39 2.10 -20.23 -6.64
N ALA A 40 2.14 -21.46 -7.15
CA ALA A 40 1.71 -21.78 -8.52
C ALA A 40 0.26 -22.26 -8.64
N LEU A 41 -0.32 -22.94 -7.64
CA LEU A 41 -1.72 -23.39 -7.71
C LEU A 41 -2.73 -22.24 -7.75
N PRO A 42 -2.66 -21.22 -6.87
CA PRO A 42 -3.65 -20.16 -6.89
C PRO A 42 -3.74 -19.41 -8.24
N PRO A 43 -2.63 -18.99 -8.88
CA PRO A 43 -2.71 -18.32 -10.18
C PRO A 43 -3.10 -19.27 -11.33
N THR A 44 -2.70 -20.55 -11.29
CA THR A 44 -3.13 -21.52 -12.32
C THR A 44 -4.61 -21.87 -12.22
N LEU A 45 -5.15 -21.99 -10.99
CA LEU A 45 -6.58 -22.19 -10.77
C LEU A 45 -7.39 -20.95 -11.20
N LEU A 46 -6.92 -19.75 -10.83
CA LEU A 46 -7.56 -18.49 -11.21
C LEU A 46 -7.59 -18.29 -12.73
N THR A 47 -6.49 -18.60 -13.42
CA THR A 47 -6.43 -18.50 -14.89
C THR A 47 -7.37 -19.49 -15.56
N LEU A 48 -7.44 -20.74 -15.10
CA LEU A 48 -8.41 -21.72 -15.61
C LEU A 48 -9.87 -21.27 -15.36
N LEU A 49 -10.15 -20.69 -14.20
CA LEU A 49 -11.47 -20.19 -13.83
C LEU A 49 -11.86 -18.97 -14.68
N LEU A 50 -10.95 -18.02 -14.90
CA LEU A 50 -11.15 -16.88 -15.80
C LEU A 50 -11.38 -17.33 -17.24
N ILE A 51 -10.58 -18.26 -17.74
CA ILE A 51 -10.74 -18.85 -19.08
C ILE A 51 -12.12 -19.52 -19.19
N TYR A 52 -12.53 -20.29 -18.19
CA TYR A 52 -13.85 -20.92 -18.15
C TYR A 52 -14.99 -19.90 -18.15
N LEU A 53 -14.86 -18.81 -17.39
CA LEU A 53 -15.86 -17.74 -17.33
C LEU A 53 -15.94 -16.91 -18.63
N ILE A 54 -14.81 -16.74 -19.33
CA ILE A 54 -14.74 -16.11 -20.65
C ILE A 54 -15.42 -17.01 -21.71
N PHE A 55 -15.10 -18.30 -21.75
CA PHE A 55 -15.69 -19.24 -22.73
C PHE A 55 -17.19 -19.50 -22.50
N THR A 56 -17.69 -19.35 -21.27
CA THR A 56 -19.12 -19.46 -20.95
C THR A 56 -19.90 -18.15 -21.17
N GLY A 57 -19.22 -17.06 -21.55
CA GLY A 57 -19.85 -15.77 -21.81
C GLY A 57 -20.47 -15.10 -20.57
N ARG A 58 -20.08 -15.53 -19.36
CA ARG A 58 -20.64 -15.03 -18.08
C ARG A 58 -19.80 -13.92 -17.45
N PHE A 59 -18.68 -13.55 -18.07
CA PHE A 59 -17.74 -12.56 -17.57
C PHE A 59 -17.91 -11.20 -18.30
N ASP A 60 -18.94 -10.45 -17.92
CA ASP A 60 -19.16 -9.09 -18.40
C ASP A 60 -18.65 -8.06 -17.40
N ILE A 61 -17.43 -7.57 -17.62
CA ILE A 61 -16.81 -6.49 -16.83
C ILE A 61 -17.69 -5.23 -16.85
N GLY A 62 -18.34 -4.96 -17.98
CA GLY A 62 -19.24 -3.82 -18.13
C GLY A 62 -20.46 -3.90 -17.21
N LEU A 63 -21.06 -5.09 -17.09
CA LEU A 63 -22.20 -5.31 -16.18
C LEU A 63 -21.77 -5.17 -14.72
N PHE A 64 -20.61 -5.74 -14.35
CA PHE A 64 -20.06 -5.57 -13.01
C PHE A 64 -19.86 -4.09 -12.62
N LEU A 65 -19.28 -3.29 -13.52
CA LEU A 65 -19.08 -1.86 -13.26
C LEU A 65 -20.40 -1.08 -13.19
N GLN A 66 -21.45 -1.54 -13.88
CA GLN A 66 -22.79 -0.92 -13.88
C GLN A 66 -23.71 -1.39 -12.74
N GLU A 67 -23.45 -2.55 -12.12
CA GLU A 67 -24.17 -3.00 -10.92
C GLU A 67 -23.47 -2.54 -9.63
N SER A 68 -22.15 -2.31 -9.69
CA SER A 68 -21.36 -1.89 -8.54
C SER A 68 -21.73 -0.49 -8.03
N ASN A 69 -21.99 -0.37 -6.73
CA ASN A 69 -22.41 0.90 -6.13
C ASN A 69 -21.26 1.94 -6.17
N PRO A 70 -21.47 3.14 -6.76
CA PRO A 70 -20.43 4.17 -6.85
C PRO A 70 -19.98 4.71 -5.47
N TYR A 71 -20.82 4.63 -4.42
CA TYR A 71 -20.41 4.94 -3.05
C TYR A 71 -19.36 3.97 -2.53
N ALA A 72 -19.46 2.69 -2.88
CA ALA A 72 -18.49 1.69 -2.43
C ALA A 72 -17.09 2.00 -2.98
N TRP A 73 -17.00 2.42 -4.25
CA TRP A 73 -15.74 2.85 -4.86
C TRP A 73 -15.16 4.09 -4.19
N GLY A 74 -15.99 5.13 -3.95
CA GLY A 74 -15.56 6.34 -3.27
C GLY A 74 -15.10 6.10 -1.83
N ALA A 75 -15.90 5.37 -1.03
CA ALA A 75 -15.59 5.06 0.37
C ALA A 75 -14.34 4.18 0.49
N THR A 76 -14.18 3.19 -0.39
CA THR A 76 -12.97 2.35 -0.43
C THR A 76 -11.75 3.18 -0.79
N GLY A 77 -11.87 4.11 -1.75
CA GLY A 77 -10.79 5.05 -2.10
C GLY A 77 -10.31 5.90 -0.93
N ILE A 78 -11.26 6.48 -0.17
CA ILE A 78 -10.96 7.27 1.04
C ILE A 78 -10.29 6.41 2.11
N GLY A 79 -10.84 5.21 2.36
CA GLY A 79 -10.29 4.28 3.34
C GLY A 79 -8.86 3.83 2.98
N LEU A 80 -8.62 3.50 1.71
CA LEU A 80 -7.29 3.13 1.21
C LEU A 80 -6.30 4.31 1.25
N CYS A 81 -6.76 5.53 0.94
CA CYS A 81 -5.92 6.73 1.01
C CYS A 81 -5.35 6.94 2.42
N ILE A 82 -6.23 6.95 3.43
CA ILE A 82 -5.85 7.15 4.83
C ILE A 82 -5.06 5.94 5.33
N GLY A 83 -5.57 4.73 5.11
CA GLY A 83 -4.97 3.49 5.59
C GLY A 83 -3.55 3.29 5.08
N LEU A 84 -3.32 3.39 3.76
CA LEU A 84 -2.00 3.19 3.18
C LEU A 84 -1.02 4.30 3.58
N SER A 85 -1.49 5.55 3.73
CA SER A 85 -0.64 6.67 4.17
C SER A 85 -0.17 6.49 5.62
N VAL A 86 -1.08 6.12 6.53
CA VAL A 86 -0.74 5.86 7.94
C VAL A 86 0.15 4.63 8.09
N LEU A 87 -0.09 3.58 7.30
CA LEU A 87 0.80 2.41 7.27
C LEU A 87 2.22 2.78 6.84
N GLY A 88 2.39 3.64 5.82
CA GLY A 88 3.70 4.13 5.40
C GLY A 88 4.42 4.94 6.47
N ALA A 89 3.71 5.85 7.12
CA ALA A 89 4.25 6.64 8.23
C ALA A 89 4.67 5.73 9.39
N GLY A 90 3.80 4.80 9.81
CA GLY A 90 4.10 3.85 10.89
C GLY A 90 5.32 2.98 10.59
N TRP A 91 5.43 2.50 9.34
CA TRP A 91 6.60 1.72 8.91
C TRP A 91 7.88 2.57 8.95
N GLY A 92 7.85 3.81 8.44
CA GLY A 92 9.00 4.71 8.45
C GLY A 92 9.45 5.05 9.87
N ILE A 93 8.51 5.33 10.78
CA ILE A 93 8.77 5.61 12.19
C ILE A 93 9.41 4.40 12.87
N PHE A 94 8.93 3.18 12.61
CA PHE A 94 9.52 1.97 13.19
C PHE A 94 10.98 1.78 12.76
N ILE A 95 11.28 1.94 11.46
CA ILE A 95 12.64 1.81 10.93
C ILE A 95 13.57 2.85 11.55
N THR A 96 13.25 4.14 11.44
CA THR A 96 14.10 5.23 11.98
C THR A 96 14.20 5.16 13.49
N GLY A 97 13.08 4.92 14.19
CA GLY A 97 13.01 4.90 15.65
C GLY A 97 13.90 3.81 16.26
N SER A 98 13.92 2.61 15.66
CA SER A 98 14.79 1.52 16.13
C SER A 98 16.28 1.89 16.05
N SER A 99 16.70 2.57 14.98
CA SER A 99 18.08 3.03 14.77
C SER A 99 18.46 4.22 15.66
N VAL A 100 17.55 5.16 15.89
CA VAL A 100 17.76 6.29 16.81
C VAL A 100 17.94 5.78 18.24
N LEU A 101 17.11 4.83 18.68
CA LEU A 101 17.26 4.21 20.01
C LEU A 101 18.56 3.42 20.12
N GLY A 102 18.91 2.64 19.09
CA GLY A 102 20.15 1.86 19.04
C GLY A 102 21.41 2.74 19.14
N GLY A 103 21.50 3.81 18.33
CA GLY A 103 22.62 4.77 18.39
C GLY A 103 22.63 5.63 19.65
N GLY A 104 21.44 5.92 20.20
CA GLY A 104 21.26 6.78 21.37
C GLY A 104 21.82 6.21 22.67
N VAL A 105 22.00 4.88 22.77
CA VAL A 105 22.62 4.22 23.94
C VAL A 105 24.06 4.67 24.13
N ARG A 106 24.82 4.81 23.03
CA ARG A 106 26.23 5.24 23.09
C ARG A 106 26.37 6.76 23.01
N SER A 107 25.53 7.40 22.19
CA SER A 107 25.59 8.83 21.90
C SER A 107 24.21 9.47 22.10
N PRO A 108 23.80 9.80 23.35
CA PRO A 108 22.44 10.28 23.63
C PRO A 108 22.11 11.64 23.01
N ARG A 109 23.11 12.41 22.57
CA ARG A 109 22.91 13.69 21.88
C ARG A 109 22.20 13.58 20.52
N ILE A 110 22.13 12.38 19.91
CA ILE A 110 21.52 12.18 18.59
C ILE A 110 19.99 12.13 18.64
N THR A 111 19.39 11.81 19.80
CA THR A 111 17.94 11.56 19.91
C THR A 111 17.12 12.80 19.62
N THR A 112 17.59 13.98 20.02
CA THR A 112 16.90 15.25 19.82
C THR A 112 17.07 15.80 18.40
N LYS A 113 18.23 15.59 17.77
CA LYS A 113 18.51 16.07 16.40
C LYS A 113 17.76 15.25 15.35
N ASN A 114 17.75 13.92 15.52
CA ASN A 114 17.21 13.00 14.52
C ASN A 114 15.71 12.79 14.67
N LEU A 115 15.06 13.46 15.62
CA LEU A 115 13.60 13.53 15.73
C LEU A 115 12.98 14.18 14.49
N ILE A 116 13.73 15.05 13.79
CA ILE A 116 13.32 15.65 12.51
C ILE A 116 12.91 14.57 11.49
N SER A 117 13.64 13.46 11.42
CA SER A 117 13.34 12.37 10.49
C SER A 117 12.03 11.64 10.80
N ILE A 118 11.65 11.55 12.08
CA ILE A 118 10.36 11.00 12.52
C ILE A 118 9.22 11.94 12.09
N ILE A 119 9.41 13.25 12.21
CA ILE A 119 8.42 14.25 11.79
C ILE A 119 8.18 14.17 10.29
N PHE A 120 9.21 14.01 9.47
CA PHE A 120 9.02 13.85 8.02
C PHE A 120 8.22 12.59 7.66
N CYS A 121 8.38 11.49 8.40
CA CYS A 121 7.53 10.31 8.23
C CYS A 121 6.08 10.58 8.64
N GLU A 122 5.84 11.39 9.69
CA GLU A 122 4.50 11.74 10.18
C GLU A 122 3.75 12.66 9.20
N VAL A 123 4.43 13.65 8.62
CA VAL A 123 3.83 14.60 7.67
C VAL A 123 3.20 13.87 6.47
N VAL A 124 3.75 12.73 6.06
CA VAL A 124 3.18 11.88 5.00
C VAL A 124 1.79 11.32 5.38
N ALA A 125 1.56 10.99 6.65
CA ALA A 125 0.23 10.59 7.12
C ALA A 125 -0.75 11.77 7.08
N ILE A 126 -0.30 12.98 7.44
CA ILE A 126 -1.12 14.19 7.40
C ILE A 126 -1.58 14.48 5.96
N TYR A 127 -0.72 14.28 4.96
CA TYR A 127 -1.10 14.39 3.54
C TYR A 127 -2.27 13.45 3.18
N GLY A 128 -2.22 12.20 3.64
CA GLY A 128 -3.29 11.23 3.43
C GLY A 128 -4.60 11.61 4.14
N VAL A 129 -4.53 12.08 5.39
CA VAL A 129 -5.71 12.51 6.16
C VAL A 129 -6.38 13.73 5.52
N ILE A 130 -5.60 14.72 5.08
CA ILE A 130 -6.14 15.91 4.40
C ILE A 130 -6.88 15.53 3.13
N ILE A 131 -6.30 14.67 2.29
CA ILE A 131 -6.97 14.21 1.06
C ILE A 131 -8.22 13.38 1.37
N GLY A 132 -8.17 12.53 2.40
CA GLY A 132 -9.35 11.80 2.86
C GLY A 132 -10.51 12.73 3.24
N ILE A 133 -10.23 13.83 3.95
CA ILE A 133 -11.23 14.84 4.31
C ILE A 133 -11.78 15.55 3.06
N VAL A 134 -10.91 15.96 2.13
CA VAL A 134 -11.33 16.62 0.87
C VAL A 134 -12.24 15.71 0.05
N TYR A 135 -11.92 14.41 -0.03
CA TYR A 135 -12.72 13.43 -0.77
C TYR A 135 -14.03 13.11 -0.08
N SER A 136 -14.05 13.06 1.26
CA SER A 136 -15.29 12.89 2.02
C SER A 136 -16.28 14.03 1.76
N GLY A 137 -15.80 15.25 1.50
CA GLY A 137 -16.66 16.38 1.15
C GLY A 137 -17.42 16.20 -0.17
N LYS A 138 -16.96 15.30 -1.06
CA LYS A 138 -17.63 15.02 -2.34
C LYS A 138 -18.74 13.97 -2.24
N LEU A 139 -18.76 13.18 -1.16
CA LEU A 139 -19.76 12.13 -0.91
C LEU A 139 -21.04 12.72 -0.32
N ALA A 140 -21.86 13.33 -1.18
CA ALA A 140 -23.21 13.75 -0.80
C ALA A 140 -24.19 12.57 -0.80
N TYR A 141 -25.19 12.62 0.09
CA TYR A 141 -26.26 11.61 0.14
C TYR A 141 -27.22 11.78 -1.05
N VAL A 142 -27.41 10.72 -1.82
CA VAL A 142 -28.28 10.63 -3.00
C VAL A 142 -29.09 9.33 -2.87
N PRO A 143 -30.42 9.36 -3.07
CA PRO A 143 -31.24 8.16 -2.97
C PRO A 143 -30.95 7.17 -4.11
N ASP A 144 -31.09 5.87 -3.81
CA ASP A 144 -30.61 4.76 -4.65
C ASP A 144 -31.26 4.71 -6.04
N ASP A 145 -32.48 5.23 -6.19
CA ASP A 145 -33.25 5.26 -7.43
C ASP A 145 -32.66 6.21 -8.49
N VAL A 146 -31.89 7.21 -8.06
CA VAL A 146 -31.30 8.25 -8.91
C VAL A 146 -29.78 8.28 -8.84
N LEU A 147 -29.16 7.26 -8.23
CA LEU A 147 -27.73 7.16 -8.00
C LEU A 147 -26.94 6.80 -9.26
N TYR A 148 -27.51 5.94 -10.10
CA TYR A 148 -26.84 5.31 -11.24
C TYR A 148 -26.76 6.22 -12.48
N THR A 149 -26.00 7.31 -12.37
CA THR A 149 -25.75 8.27 -13.45
C THR A 149 -24.30 8.24 -13.89
N ARG A 150 -24.05 8.64 -15.15
CA ARG A 150 -22.68 8.73 -15.70
C ARG A 150 -21.77 9.63 -14.87
N SER A 151 -22.28 10.72 -14.30
CA SER A 151 -21.52 11.64 -13.46
C SER A 151 -21.13 10.98 -12.13
N ASN A 152 -22.07 10.29 -11.47
CA ASN A 152 -21.79 9.64 -10.17
C ASN A 152 -20.81 8.47 -10.32
N TYR A 153 -20.87 7.73 -11.43
CA TYR A 153 -19.88 6.70 -11.76
C TYR A 153 -18.48 7.29 -11.97
N PHE A 154 -18.37 8.38 -12.73
CA PHE A 154 -17.10 9.05 -12.95
C PHE A 154 -16.49 9.53 -11.63
N THR A 155 -17.30 10.15 -10.75
CA THR A 155 -16.85 10.59 -9.43
C THR A 155 -16.43 9.42 -8.55
N GLY A 156 -17.19 8.33 -8.51
CA GLY A 156 -16.84 7.13 -7.73
C GLY A 156 -15.49 6.53 -8.13
N PHE A 157 -15.25 6.36 -9.44
CA PHE A 157 -13.97 5.85 -9.94
C PHE A 157 -12.81 6.84 -9.77
N ALA A 158 -13.05 8.14 -9.93
CA ALA A 158 -12.03 9.16 -9.72
C ALA A 158 -11.58 9.21 -8.25
N LEU A 159 -12.51 9.11 -7.30
CA LEU A 159 -12.20 9.05 -5.87
C LEU A 159 -11.45 7.76 -5.51
N PHE A 160 -11.83 6.62 -6.10
CA PHE A 160 -11.14 5.34 -5.87
C PHE A 160 -9.67 5.39 -6.32
N TRP A 161 -9.44 5.70 -7.60
CA TRP A 161 -8.09 5.71 -8.16
C TRP A 161 -7.25 6.88 -7.65
N GLY A 162 -7.86 8.03 -7.40
CA GLY A 162 -7.19 9.16 -6.75
C GLY A 162 -6.71 8.79 -5.34
N GLY A 163 -7.58 8.16 -4.54
CA GLY A 163 -7.27 7.75 -3.17
C GLY A 163 -6.19 6.68 -3.12
N LEU A 164 -6.26 5.69 -4.02
CA LEU A 164 -5.25 4.66 -4.18
C LEU A 164 -3.88 5.24 -4.57
N THR A 165 -3.85 6.16 -5.55
CA THR A 165 -2.60 6.78 -6.01
C THR A 165 -1.91 7.54 -4.89
N VAL A 166 -2.66 8.39 -4.17
CA VAL A 166 -2.13 9.14 -3.02
C VAL A 166 -1.66 8.19 -1.92
N GLY A 167 -2.47 7.18 -1.58
CA GLY A 167 -2.16 6.21 -0.53
C GLY A 167 -0.89 5.41 -0.83
N VAL A 168 -0.71 4.93 -2.06
CA VAL A 168 0.49 4.17 -2.47
C VAL A 168 1.72 5.07 -2.53
N CYS A 169 1.61 6.28 -3.08
CA CYS A 169 2.71 7.24 -3.09
C CYS A 169 3.18 7.58 -1.67
N ASN A 170 2.23 7.81 -0.75
CA ASN A 170 2.52 8.09 0.66
C ASN A 170 3.11 6.87 1.38
N LEU A 171 2.63 5.66 1.09
CA LEU A 171 3.21 4.41 1.61
C LEU A 171 4.69 4.30 1.25
N LEU A 172 5.02 4.44 -0.04
CA LEU A 172 6.38 4.32 -0.55
C LEU A 172 7.27 5.47 -0.07
N CYS A 173 6.73 6.69 -0.01
CA CYS A 173 7.41 7.86 0.54
C CYS A 173 7.80 7.66 2.00
N GLY A 174 6.87 7.21 2.86
CA GLY A 174 7.13 6.96 4.28
C GLY A 174 8.22 5.90 4.51
N ILE A 175 8.23 4.84 3.71
CA ILE A 175 9.29 3.81 3.77
C ILE A 175 10.64 4.38 3.32
N CYS A 176 10.67 5.13 2.21
CA CYS A 176 11.89 5.75 1.69
C CYS A 176 12.53 6.71 2.71
N VAL A 177 11.71 7.60 3.29
CA VAL A 177 12.14 8.55 4.32
C VAL A 177 12.60 7.80 5.57
N GLY A 178 11.89 6.76 6.01
CA GLY A 178 12.30 5.95 7.17
C GLY A 178 13.64 5.24 7.00
N VAL A 179 13.92 4.68 5.81
CA VAL A 179 15.22 4.07 5.53
C VAL A 179 16.33 5.12 5.54
N THR A 180 16.08 6.30 4.95
CA THR A 180 17.05 7.41 4.91
C THR A 180 17.26 8.02 6.31
N GLY A 181 16.22 8.11 7.13
CA GLY A 181 16.32 8.57 8.53
C GLY A 181 17.11 7.59 9.41
N SER A 182 16.96 6.29 9.19
CA SER A 182 17.78 5.27 9.85
C SER A 182 19.26 5.38 9.49
N THR A 183 19.61 5.62 8.22
CA THR A 183 21.02 5.84 7.83
C THR A 183 21.55 7.16 8.40
N ALA A 184 20.73 8.22 8.47
CA ALA A 184 21.08 9.47 9.12
C ALA A 184 21.36 9.30 10.63
N ALA A 185 20.57 8.49 11.33
CA ALA A 185 20.76 8.18 12.76
C ALA A 185 22.09 7.47 13.04
N LEU A 186 22.41 6.47 12.24
CA LEU A 186 23.66 5.72 12.40
C LEU A 186 24.88 6.57 12.00
N ALA A 187 24.75 7.40 10.98
CA ALA A 187 25.80 8.32 10.55
C ALA A 187 26.08 9.42 11.58
N ASP A 188 25.04 10.05 12.17
CA ASP A 188 25.21 11.09 13.21
C ASP A 188 25.82 10.52 14.51
N ALA A 189 25.57 9.24 14.78
CA ALA A 189 26.21 8.53 15.89
C ALA A 189 27.72 8.36 15.69
N ALA A 190 28.19 8.23 14.44
CA ALA A 190 29.61 8.18 14.09
C ALA A 190 30.21 9.59 14.04
N ASP A 191 29.69 10.45 13.16
CA ASP A 191 30.18 11.82 12.95
C ASP A 191 29.02 12.83 12.82
N PRO A 192 28.97 13.87 13.68
CA PRO A 192 27.84 14.79 13.72
C PRO A 192 27.72 15.73 12.52
N ASP A 193 28.80 15.91 11.75
CA ASP A 193 28.83 16.80 10.58
C ASP A 193 28.16 16.18 9.35
N LEU A 194 27.83 14.88 9.42
CA LEU A 194 27.21 14.15 8.31
C LEU A 194 25.67 14.27 8.30
N PHE A 195 25.05 14.58 9.44
CA PHE A 195 23.59 14.65 9.59
C PHE A 195 22.94 15.60 8.57
N VAL A 196 23.44 16.83 8.46
CA VAL A 196 22.85 17.85 7.58
C VAL A 196 22.96 17.45 6.10
N LYS A 197 24.01 16.72 5.71
CA LYS A 197 24.22 16.24 4.34
C LYS A 197 23.21 15.15 3.97
N ILE A 198 22.88 14.27 4.91
CA ILE A 198 21.91 13.18 4.70
C ILE A 198 20.47 13.71 4.75
N LEU A 199 20.20 14.73 5.59
CA LEU A 199 18.89 15.39 5.67
C LEU A 199 18.41 15.91 4.31
N VAL A 200 19.31 16.40 3.46
CA VAL A 200 18.95 16.84 2.10
C VAL A 200 18.35 15.71 1.27
N VAL A 201 18.87 14.49 1.39
CA VAL A 201 18.33 13.30 0.69
C VAL A 201 16.95 12.94 1.24
N GLU A 202 16.77 13.08 2.55
CA GLU A 202 15.50 12.84 3.22
C GLU A 202 14.39 13.79 2.73
N VAL A 203 14.73 15.07 2.54
CA VAL A 203 13.80 16.06 1.96
C VAL A 203 13.41 15.68 0.54
N PHE A 204 14.36 15.27 -0.31
CA PHE A 204 14.01 14.80 -1.66
C PHE A 204 13.10 13.57 -1.65
N GLY A 205 13.28 12.66 -0.70
CA GLY A 205 12.38 11.53 -0.47
C GLY A 205 10.96 12.00 -0.14
N SER A 206 10.82 12.99 0.74
CA SER A 206 9.52 13.53 1.18
C SER A 206 8.72 14.22 0.06
N ILE A 207 9.38 14.74 -0.97
CA ILE A 207 8.72 15.39 -2.12
C ILE A 207 7.91 14.37 -2.94
N LEU A 208 8.27 13.08 -2.92
CA LEU A 208 7.52 12.04 -3.62
C LEU A 208 6.07 11.94 -3.13
N GLY A 209 5.83 12.10 -1.83
CA GLY A 209 4.48 12.14 -1.25
C GLY A 209 3.69 13.36 -1.74
N LEU A 210 4.33 14.52 -1.86
CA LEU A 210 3.71 15.74 -2.39
C LEU A 210 3.30 15.59 -3.86
N PHE A 211 4.10 14.94 -4.69
CA PHE A 211 3.70 14.66 -6.07
C PHE A 211 2.48 13.74 -6.14
N GLY A 212 2.41 12.72 -5.29
CA GLY A 212 1.22 11.87 -5.16
C GLY A 212 -0.03 12.67 -4.82
N LEU A 213 0.08 13.58 -3.84
CA LEU A 213 -1.01 14.47 -3.43
C LEU A 213 -1.50 15.37 -4.58
N ILE A 214 -0.58 16.01 -5.31
CA ILE A 214 -0.94 16.88 -6.45
C ILE A 214 -1.69 16.08 -7.52
N VAL A 215 -1.20 14.89 -7.88
CA VAL A 215 -1.84 14.04 -8.88
C VAL A 215 -3.23 13.60 -8.40
N GLY A 216 -3.39 13.20 -7.14
CA GLY A 216 -4.68 12.85 -6.56
C GLY A 216 -5.71 13.98 -6.65
N LEU A 217 -5.30 15.21 -6.34
CA LEU A 217 -6.18 16.38 -6.48
C LEU A 217 -6.57 16.63 -7.94
N LEU A 218 -5.62 16.56 -8.88
CA LEU A 218 -5.89 16.74 -10.30
C LEU A 218 -6.86 15.68 -10.85
N MET A 219 -6.73 14.42 -10.44
CA MET A 219 -7.63 13.34 -10.85
C MET A 219 -9.09 13.61 -10.43
N THR A 220 -9.28 14.23 -9.27
CA THR A 220 -10.61 14.55 -8.74
C THR A 220 -11.07 15.98 -9.03
N GLY A 221 -10.24 16.81 -9.66
CA GLY A 221 -10.52 18.24 -9.87
C GLY A 221 -11.73 18.49 -10.78
N ASN A 222 -11.94 17.62 -11.76
CA ASN A 222 -13.10 17.69 -12.66
C ASN A 222 -14.29 16.82 -12.20
N ALA A 223 -14.18 16.14 -11.06
CA ALA A 223 -15.25 15.29 -10.55
C ALA A 223 -16.28 16.14 -9.80
N SER A 224 -17.52 16.15 -10.29
CA SER A 224 -18.64 16.78 -9.61
C SER A 224 -18.99 16.00 -8.33
N ASP A 225 -19.59 16.68 -7.37
CA ASP A 225 -20.10 16.00 -6.18
C ASP A 225 -21.26 15.07 -6.56
N PHE A 226 -21.58 14.10 -5.70
CA PHE A 226 -22.68 13.18 -5.96
C PHE A 226 -23.99 13.95 -6.11
N GLN A 227 -24.65 13.79 -7.26
CA GLN A 227 -25.89 14.50 -7.59
C GLN A 227 -27.01 13.52 -7.92
N ALA A 228 -28.22 13.82 -7.46
CA ALA A 228 -29.41 13.10 -7.88
C ALA A 228 -29.66 13.31 -9.38
N ALA A 229 -29.95 12.23 -10.10
CA ALA A 229 -30.42 12.31 -11.47
C ALA A 229 -31.60 13.27 -11.58
N VAL A 230 -31.44 14.35 -12.35
CA VAL A 230 -32.55 15.26 -12.64
C VAL A 230 -33.50 14.53 -13.59
N THR A 231 -34.58 13.96 -13.05
CA THR A 231 -35.67 13.47 -13.89
C THR A 231 -36.28 14.65 -14.67
N PRO A 232 -36.68 14.48 -15.94
CA PRO A 232 -37.33 15.56 -16.70
C PRO A 232 -38.57 16.14 -15.98
N VAL A 233 -39.23 15.34 -15.14
CA VAL A 233 -40.32 15.76 -14.25
C VAL A 233 -39.85 16.73 -13.17
N ALA A 234 -38.62 16.62 -12.66
CA ALA A 234 -38.06 17.55 -11.67
C ALA A 234 -37.77 18.93 -12.28
N ASN A 235 -37.39 19.03 -13.55
CA ASN A 235 -37.24 20.32 -14.24
C ASN A 235 -38.60 20.98 -14.51
N ILE A 236 -39.61 20.18 -14.87
CA ILE A 236 -40.99 20.66 -15.00
C ILE A 236 -41.51 21.14 -13.63
N ALA A 237 -41.32 20.35 -12.56
CA ALA A 237 -41.72 20.72 -11.20
C ALA A 237 -40.98 21.97 -10.67
N ARG A 238 -39.69 22.16 -10.99
CA ARG A 238 -38.94 23.39 -10.67
C ARG A 238 -39.37 24.59 -11.51
N SER A 239 -39.83 24.39 -12.75
CA SER A 239 -40.41 25.48 -13.55
C SER A 239 -41.81 25.92 -13.07
N PHE A 240 -42.51 25.04 -12.34
CA PHE A 240 -43.79 25.33 -11.69
C PHE A 240 -43.67 25.77 -10.23
N ALA A 241 -42.54 25.50 -9.58
CA ALA A 241 -42.20 26.10 -8.29
C ALA A 241 -41.82 27.57 -8.54
N SER A 242 -42.57 28.49 -7.94
CA SER A 242 -42.45 29.92 -8.16
C SER A 242 -41.03 30.44 -7.83
N PRO A 243 -40.57 31.53 -8.48
CA PRO A 243 -39.20 32.06 -8.33
C PRO A 243 -38.86 32.64 -6.94
N PHE A 244 -39.66 32.38 -5.91
CA PHE A 244 -39.57 33.02 -4.58
C PHE A 244 -39.47 32.05 -3.41
N ALA A 245 -39.22 30.76 -3.64
CA ALA A 245 -38.84 29.83 -2.57
C ALA A 245 -37.31 29.63 -2.60
N TYR A 246 -36.67 30.22 -1.58
CA TYR A 246 -35.22 30.42 -1.37
C TYR A 246 -34.30 29.24 -1.69
#